data_AF-A0A386ZRG5-F1
#
_entry.id   AF-A0A386ZRG5-F1
#
_cell.length_a   1.000
_cell.length_b   1.000
_cell.length_c   1.000
_cell.angle_alpha   90.00
_cell.angle_beta   90.00
_cell.angle_gamma   90.00
#
_symmetry.space_group_name_H-M   'P 1'
#
loop_
_entity.id
_entity.type
_entity.pdbx_description
1 polymer ?
#
loop_
_entity_poly.entity_id
_entity_poly.type
_entity_poly.pdbx_seq_one_letter_code
_entity_poly.pdbx_strand_id
1 'polypeptide(L)'
;MLAPTPADKFSFGLWTVGWRGRDPFGDATRPELDAVEAVHRLAELGAYGLTFHDDDLFAFDASAAERERRLEALRKALAETGLTVPMVTTNLFTHPVFKDGGLTSNDREVRRFALRKVLRNVELAAEVGARTYVLWGGREGAEYDSAKDVRAALDRYRESLNLLTEFVRDRGYDLRFAIEPKPNEPRGDILLPTVGHALAFITTLEHAELVGVNPEVGHEQMAGLNFAHGIAQALWQGKLFHIDLNGQRGVKYDQDLVFGHGDLMNAFSLVDLLEHGGPDGGPAYDGPRHFDYKPSRTEDLTGVWDSAAANMRTYLLLKERARAFRADPEVRAALSAAGVDDLRAPTLDAGEGYADLLADPRAADFDPDRAGERGYGFVRLNQLALEHLLGAR
;
A
#
# COMPACT_ATOMS: atom_id res chain seq x y z
N MET A 1 4.80 -17.38 -22.09
CA MET A 1 5.46 -16.27 -21.37
C MET A 1 4.42 -15.61 -20.48
N LEU A 2 4.73 -15.40 -19.20
CA LEU A 2 3.90 -14.57 -18.32
C LEU A 2 4.05 -13.12 -18.79
N ALA A 3 3.04 -12.61 -19.48
CA ALA A 3 2.94 -11.20 -19.86
C ALA A 3 1.83 -10.56 -19.02
N PRO A 4 2.03 -9.35 -18.47
CA PRO A 4 0.99 -8.65 -17.74
C PRO A 4 -0.19 -8.33 -18.66
N THR A 5 -1.38 -8.34 -18.08
CA THR A 5 -2.61 -7.92 -18.74
C THR A 5 -3.33 -6.89 -17.89
N PRO A 6 -4.23 -6.07 -18.47
CA PRO A 6 -5.03 -5.14 -17.67
C PRO A 6 -5.87 -5.83 -16.56
N ALA A 7 -6.16 -7.13 -16.69
CA ALA A 7 -6.85 -7.90 -15.66
C ALA A 7 -6.01 -8.13 -14.39
N ASP A 8 -4.68 -8.03 -14.47
CA ASP A 8 -3.79 -8.10 -13.31
C ASP A 8 -3.81 -6.80 -12.47
N LYS A 9 -4.42 -5.73 -13.00
CA LYS A 9 -4.60 -4.43 -12.34
C LYS A 9 -3.29 -3.79 -11.83
N PHE A 10 -2.20 -3.97 -12.58
CA PHE A 10 -0.95 -3.28 -12.31
C PHE A 10 -1.07 -1.79 -12.60
N SER A 11 -0.62 -0.95 -11.67
CA SER A 11 -0.63 0.51 -11.85
C SER A 11 0.64 1.15 -11.33
N PHE A 12 0.95 2.34 -11.84
CA PHE A 12 2.16 3.08 -11.48
C PHE A 12 1.82 4.54 -11.21
N GLY A 13 2.50 5.14 -10.23
CA GLY A 13 2.47 6.58 -10.03
C GLY A 13 3.29 7.30 -11.09
N LEU A 14 2.82 8.45 -11.59
CA LEU A 14 3.57 9.28 -12.52
C LEU A 14 4.94 9.66 -11.92
N TRP A 15 4.99 9.88 -10.61
CA TRP A 15 6.21 10.20 -9.86
C TRP A 15 7.22 9.05 -9.81
N THR A 16 6.83 7.81 -10.12
CA THR A 16 7.69 6.62 -10.02
C THR A 16 8.67 6.60 -11.21
N VAL A 17 8.16 6.28 -12.40
CA VAL A 17 8.91 6.31 -13.67
C VAL A 17 9.36 7.73 -14.03
N GLY A 18 8.64 8.76 -13.55
CA GLY A 18 9.02 10.16 -13.70
C GLY A 18 10.09 10.64 -12.72
N TRP A 19 10.55 9.81 -11.78
CA TRP A 19 11.59 10.24 -10.84
C TRP A 19 12.92 10.49 -11.54
N ARG A 20 13.39 11.73 -11.41
CA ARG A 20 14.58 12.25 -12.12
C ARG A 20 15.93 11.81 -11.53
N GLY A 21 15.94 11.02 -10.46
CA GLY A 21 17.16 10.58 -9.80
C GLY A 21 17.79 11.61 -8.86
N ARG A 22 17.07 12.68 -8.48
CA ARG A 22 17.56 13.63 -7.47
C ARG A 22 17.34 13.03 -6.09
N ASP A 23 18.41 12.93 -5.31
CA ASP A 23 18.41 12.45 -3.93
C ASP A 23 19.01 13.53 -3.00
N PRO A 24 19.08 13.32 -1.67
CA PRO A 24 19.60 14.33 -0.75
C PRO A 24 21.08 14.73 -0.97
N PHE A 25 21.83 13.98 -1.79
CA PHE A 25 23.29 14.11 -1.96
C PHE A 25 23.71 14.37 -3.41
N GLY A 26 22.78 14.51 -4.35
CA GLY A 26 23.13 14.74 -5.75
C GLY A 26 21.99 15.28 -6.61
N ASP A 27 22.37 15.97 -7.68
CA ASP A 27 21.47 16.49 -8.70
C ASP A 27 20.76 15.36 -9.48
N ALA A 28 19.72 15.75 -10.23
CA ALA A 28 19.01 14.84 -11.13
C ALA A 28 19.94 14.23 -12.19
N THR A 29 19.75 12.94 -12.49
CA THR A 29 20.45 12.20 -13.54
C THR A 29 19.63 12.01 -14.81
N ARG A 30 18.32 12.29 -14.74
CA ARG A 30 17.37 12.13 -15.86
C ARG A 30 16.58 13.42 -16.14
N PRO A 31 16.15 13.62 -17.40
CA PRO A 31 15.22 14.70 -17.75
C PRO A 31 13.85 14.46 -17.09
N GLU A 32 13.02 15.49 -17.12
CA GLU A 32 11.60 15.35 -16.79
C GLU A 32 10.91 14.47 -17.83
N LEU A 33 10.05 13.56 -17.38
CA LEU A 33 9.26 12.68 -18.23
C LEU A 33 7.90 13.33 -18.48
N ASP A 34 7.48 13.41 -19.73
CA ASP A 34 6.15 13.90 -20.09
C ASP A 34 5.06 12.89 -19.70
N ALA A 35 3.93 13.38 -19.18
CA ALA A 35 2.85 12.53 -18.70
C ALA A 35 2.17 11.74 -19.84
N VAL A 36 2.08 12.29 -21.04
CA VAL A 36 1.52 11.59 -22.22
C VAL A 36 2.46 10.46 -22.63
N GLU A 37 3.77 10.72 -22.67
CA GLU A 37 4.78 9.68 -22.91
C GLU A 37 4.65 8.56 -21.87
N ALA A 38 4.56 8.90 -20.58
CA ALA A 38 4.40 7.91 -19.51
C ALA A 38 3.17 7.02 -19.71
N VAL A 39 2.02 7.61 -20.07
CA VAL A 39 0.78 6.84 -20.35
C VAL A 39 0.98 5.84 -21.48
N HIS A 40 1.53 6.25 -22.62
CA HIS A 40 1.75 5.34 -23.75
C HIS A 40 2.74 4.23 -23.40
N ARG A 41 3.86 4.57 -22.74
CA ARG A 41 4.89 3.58 -22.37
C ARG A 41 4.38 2.58 -21.34
N LEU A 42 3.61 3.02 -20.33
CA LEU A 42 3.01 2.11 -19.35
C LEU A 42 1.94 1.21 -19.99
N ALA A 43 1.14 1.73 -20.91
CA ALA A 43 0.16 0.94 -21.66
C ALA A 43 0.85 -0.13 -22.52
N GLU A 44 1.93 0.21 -23.23
CA GLU A 44 2.73 -0.73 -24.03
C GLU A 44 3.30 -1.87 -23.19
N LEU A 45 3.68 -1.59 -21.94
CA LEU A 45 4.20 -2.59 -21.00
C LEU A 45 3.11 -3.45 -20.35
N GLY A 46 1.83 -3.12 -20.52
CA GLY A 46 0.68 -3.88 -20.02
C GLY A 46 0.10 -3.40 -18.68
N ALA A 47 0.40 -2.16 -18.26
CA ALA A 47 -0.24 -1.57 -17.10
C ALA A 47 -1.76 -1.36 -17.33
N TYR A 48 -2.52 -1.38 -16.25
CA TYR A 48 -3.95 -1.09 -16.20
C TYR A 48 -4.26 0.38 -15.89
N GLY A 49 -3.40 1.03 -15.10
CA GLY A 49 -3.68 2.39 -14.64
C GLY A 49 -2.47 3.24 -14.29
N LEU A 50 -2.68 4.55 -14.34
CA LEU A 50 -1.76 5.59 -13.89
C LEU A 50 -2.33 6.25 -12.62
N THR A 51 -1.49 6.57 -11.65
CA THR A 51 -1.85 7.43 -10.51
C THR A 51 -0.96 8.67 -10.51
N PHE A 52 -1.35 9.75 -9.84
CA PHE A 52 -0.54 10.96 -9.76
C PHE A 52 -0.88 11.80 -8.52
N HIS A 53 0.11 12.55 -8.03
CA HIS A 53 -0.17 13.75 -7.25
C HIS A 53 -0.62 14.87 -8.18
N ASP A 54 -1.39 15.81 -7.64
CA ASP A 54 -1.72 17.03 -8.37
C ASP A 54 -0.48 17.72 -8.97
N ASP A 55 0.55 17.92 -8.15
CA ASP A 55 1.77 18.63 -8.57
C ASP A 55 2.71 17.81 -9.48
N ASP A 56 2.41 16.54 -9.76
CA ASP A 56 3.13 15.74 -10.77
C ASP A 56 2.63 16.06 -12.19
N LEU A 57 1.33 16.32 -12.33
CA LEU A 57 0.71 16.58 -13.62
C LEU A 57 0.89 18.03 -14.05
N PHE A 58 0.87 18.97 -13.11
CA PHE A 58 1.06 20.39 -13.36
C PHE A 58 1.88 21.04 -12.24
N ALA A 59 2.59 22.13 -12.55
CA ALA A 59 3.35 22.86 -11.54
C ALA A 59 2.44 23.42 -10.42
N PHE A 60 2.99 23.57 -9.21
CA PHE A 60 2.28 24.08 -8.03
C PHE A 60 1.53 25.42 -8.30
N ASP A 61 2.19 26.34 -9.00
CA ASP A 61 1.69 27.67 -9.37
C ASP A 61 1.05 27.74 -10.77
N ALA A 62 0.80 26.58 -11.41
CA ALA A 62 0.20 26.52 -12.73
C ALA A 62 -1.15 27.25 -12.79
N SER A 63 -1.29 28.11 -13.81
CA SER A 63 -2.54 28.83 -14.10
C SER A 63 -3.69 27.86 -14.43
N ALA A 64 -4.93 28.34 -14.34
CA ALA A 64 -6.11 27.54 -14.71
C ALA A 64 -6.03 27.04 -16.17
N ALA A 65 -5.56 27.88 -17.10
CA ALA A 65 -5.40 27.52 -18.51
C ALA A 65 -4.29 26.46 -18.72
N GLU A 66 -3.22 26.53 -17.93
CA GLU A 66 -2.15 25.52 -17.95
C GLU A 66 -2.68 24.16 -17.48
N ARG A 67 -3.39 24.16 -16.34
CA ARG A 67 -3.97 22.95 -15.76
C ARG A 67 -4.94 22.29 -16.72
N GLU A 68 -5.85 23.06 -17.33
CA GLU A 68 -6.81 22.52 -18.30
C GLU A 68 -6.11 21.91 -19.52
N ARG A 69 -5.08 22.58 -20.06
CA ARG A 69 -4.35 22.06 -21.22
C ARG A 69 -3.67 20.72 -20.92
N ARG A 70 -3.09 20.57 -19.73
CA ARG A 70 -2.42 19.32 -19.32
C ARG A 70 -3.42 18.21 -19.01
N LEU A 71 -4.54 18.54 -18.39
CA LEU A 71 -5.64 17.61 -18.18
C LEU A 71 -6.21 17.10 -19.49
N GLU A 72 -6.41 17.98 -20.48
CA GLU A 72 -6.91 17.57 -21.79
C GLU A 72 -5.92 16.64 -22.52
N ALA A 73 -4.62 16.94 -22.44
CA ALA A 73 -3.59 16.06 -22.98
C ALA A 73 -3.59 14.68 -22.30
N LEU A 74 -3.73 14.64 -20.97
CA LEU A 74 -3.84 13.40 -20.22
C LEU A 74 -5.09 12.61 -20.62
N ARG A 75 -6.28 13.24 -20.63
CA ARG A 75 -7.55 12.60 -21.04
C ARG A 75 -7.45 11.98 -22.42
N LYS A 76 -6.83 12.69 -23.36
CA LYS A 76 -6.60 12.19 -24.71
C LYS A 76 -5.72 10.95 -24.71
N ALA A 77 -4.58 10.97 -24.00
CA ALA A 77 -3.67 9.82 -23.91
C ALA A 77 -4.33 8.60 -23.24
N LEU A 78 -5.11 8.82 -22.18
CA LEU A 78 -5.88 7.77 -21.50
C LEU A 78 -6.93 7.16 -22.45
N ALA A 79 -7.64 7.98 -23.23
CA ALA A 79 -8.61 7.50 -24.21
C ALA A 79 -7.97 6.71 -25.36
N GLU A 80 -6.78 7.11 -25.82
CA GLU A 80 -6.05 6.42 -26.90
C GLU A 80 -5.48 5.06 -26.45
N THR A 81 -5.10 4.95 -25.19
CA THR A 81 -4.43 3.74 -24.64
C THR A 81 -5.37 2.79 -23.90
N GLY A 82 -6.50 3.30 -23.39
CA GLY A 82 -7.40 2.56 -22.50
C GLY A 82 -6.90 2.45 -21.06
N LEU A 83 -5.82 3.16 -20.69
CA LEU A 83 -5.34 3.23 -19.32
C LEU A 83 -6.36 3.95 -18.42
N THR A 84 -6.53 3.47 -17.20
CA THR A 84 -7.43 4.06 -16.20
C THR A 84 -6.67 4.93 -15.20
N VAL A 85 -7.39 5.72 -14.40
CA VAL A 85 -6.85 6.40 -13.22
C VAL A 85 -7.53 5.83 -11.98
N PRO A 86 -7.02 4.75 -11.36
CA PRO A 86 -7.71 4.12 -10.23
C PRO A 86 -7.61 4.92 -8.93
N MET A 87 -6.54 5.72 -8.80
CA MET A 87 -6.21 6.46 -7.59
C MET A 87 -5.53 7.80 -7.93
N VAL A 88 -5.82 8.83 -7.11
CA VAL A 88 -5.17 10.15 -7.12
C VAL A 88 -4.80 10.52 -5.68
N THR A 89 -3.76 11.34 -5.52
CA THR A 89 -3.27 11.82 -4.21
C THR A 89 -2.88 13.32 -4.29
N THR A 90 -2.63 13.98 -3.15
CA THR A 90 -2.18 15.38 -3.10
C THR A 90 -0.75 15.49 -2.61
N ASN A 91 0.06 16.29 -3.30
CA ASN A 91 1.37 16.65 -2.76
C ASN A 91 1.20 17.68 -1.63
N LEU A 92 1.36 17.24 -0.38
CA LEU A 92 1.41 18.07 0.82
C LEU A 92 2.79 18.05 1.49
N PHE A 93 3.86 17.83 0.72
CA PHE A 93 5.18 17.58 1.30
C PHE A 93 6.36 18.27 0.61
N THR A 94 6.24 18.65 -0.67
CA THR A 94 7.34 19.26 -1.43
C THR A 94 7.48 20.76 -1.20
N HIS A 95 6.38 21.52 -1.30
CA HIS A 95 6.45 22.99 -1.20
C HIS A 95 6.85 23.43 0.22
N PRO A 96 7.73 24.44 0.40
CA PRO A 96 8.22 24.87 1.73
C PRO A 96 7.15 25.25 2.75
N VAL A 97 5.94 25.59 2.29
CA VAL A 97 4.78 25.89 3.16
C VAL A 97 4.41 24.70 4.05
N PHE A 98 4.65 23.47 3.60
CA PHE A 98 4.28 22.24 4.32
C PHE A 98 5.42 21.67 5.19
N LYS A 99 6.46 22.45 5.48
CA LYS A 99 7.64 21.98 6.24
C LYS A 99 7.32 21.40 7.63
N ASP A 100 6.22 21.80 8.25
CA ASP A 100 5.73 21.28 9.55
C ASP A 100 4.42 20.44 9.40
N GLY A 101 4.13 19.99 8.19
CA GLY A 101 2.86 19.33 7.85
C GLY A 101 1.93 20.22 7.04
N GLY A 102 0.94 19.59 6.43
CA GLY A 102 -0.24 20.22 5.86
C GLY A 102 -1.38 20.23 6.88
N LEU A 103 -1.97 19.06 7.15
CA LEU A 103 -3.20 18.95 7.96
C LEU A 103 -2.94 19.09 9.47
N THR A 104 -1.71 18.87 9.92
CA THR A 104 -1.29 18.96 11.34
C THR A 104 -0.19 20.01 11.57
N SER A 105 0.00 20.92 10.61
CA SER A 105 0.86 22.09 10.81
C SER A 105 0.47 22.86 12.07
N ASN A 106 1.45 23.33 12.85
CA ASN A 106 1.16 24.20 13.98
C ASN A 106 0.51 25.51 13.50
N ASP A 107 0.83 25.98 12.29
CA ASP A 107 0.21 27.15 11.67
C ASP A 107 -1.20 26.82 11.15
N ARG A 108 -2.20 27.54 11.67
CA ARG A 108 -3.60 27.34 11.32
C ARG A 108 -3.91 27.68 9.87
N GLU A 109 -3.28 28.70 9.30
CA GLU A 109 -3.57 29.10 7.92
C GLU A 109 -2.97 28.10 6.93
N VAL A 110 -1.86 27.45 7.28
CA VAL A 110 -1.31 26.30 6.52
C VAL A 110 -2.30 25.13 6.52
N ARG A 111 -2.89 24.77 7.66
CA ARG A 111 -3.91 23.70 7.71
C ARG A 111 -5.10 23.98 6.80
N ARG A 112 -5.60 25.23 6.81
CA ARG A 112 -6.71 25.66 5.94
C ARG A 112 -6.33 25.62 4.46
N PHE A 113 -5.12 26.05 4.13
CA PHE A 113 -4.60 25.99 2.77
C PHE A 113 -4.45 24.54 2.27
N ALA A 114 -3.87 23.67 3.08
CA ALA A 114 -3.71 22.24 2.77
C ALA A 114 -5.05 21.57 2.50
N LEU A 115 -6.05 21.78 3.37
CA LEU A 115 -7.37 21.19 3.21
C LEU A 115 -8.08 21.66 1.92
N ARG A 116 -7.92 22.95 1.57
CA ARG A 116 -8.43 23.49 0.29
C ARG A 116 -7.74 22.86 -0.93
N LYS A 117 -6.43 22.59 -0.84
CA LYS A 117 -5.66 21.92 -1.90
C LYS A 117 -6.17 20.49 -2.10
N VAL A 118 -6.39 19.74 -1.02
CA VAL A 118 -6.96 18.38 -1.07
C VAL A 118 -8.36 18.39 -1.66
N LEU A 119 -9.27 19.25 -1.19
CA LEU A 119 -10.65 19.33 -1.71
C LEU A 119 -10.70 19.55 -3.23
N ARG A 120 -9.88 20.48 -3.74
CA ARG A 120 -9.78 20.75 -5.18
C ARG A 120 -9.34 19.50 -5.95
N ASN A 121 -8.43 18.73 -5.39
CA ASN A 121 -7.88 17.57 -6.05
C ASN A 121 -8.76 16.32 -5.89
N VAL A 122 -9.60 16.25 -4.85
CA VAL A 122 -10.70 15.26 -4.74
C VAL A 122 -11.73 15.47 -5.85
N GLU A 123 -12.06 16.71 -6.20
CA GLU A 123 -12.93 17.00 -7.36
C GLU A 123 -12.29 16.50 -8.66
N LEU A 124 -10.98 16.74 -8.84
CA LEU A 124 -10.24 16.21 -10.00
C LEU A 124 -10.23 14.68 -10.01
N ALA A 125 -10.01 14.04 -8.87
CA ALA A 125 -10.01 12.58 -8.75
C ALA A 125 -11.35 11.99 -9.20
N ALA A 126 -12.47 12.58 -8.79
CA ALA A 126 -13.79 12.18 -9.23
C ALA A 126 -13.98 12.41 -10.74
N GLU A 127 -13.48 13.53 -11.28
CA GLU A 127 -13.56 13.84 -12.71
C GLU A 127 -12.81 12.84 -13.60
N VAL A 128 -11.64 12.39 -13.18
CA VAL A 128 -10.84 11.39 -13.93
C VAL A 128 -11.25 9.94 -13.62
N GLY A 129 -12.30 9.75 -12.82
CA GLY A 129 -12.90 8.43 -12.55
C GLY A 129 -12.15 7.59 -11.51
N ALA A 130 -11.30 8.21 -10.69
CA ALA A 130 -10.65 7.53 -9.57
C ALA A 130 -11.67 7.07 -8.53
N ARG A 131 -11.39 5.94 -7.87
CA ARG A 131 -12.24 5.38 -6.81
C ARG A 131 -11.58 5.37 -5.44
N THR A 132 -10.27 5.58 -5.41
CA THR A 132 -9.50 5.73 -4.18
C THR A 132 -8.76 7.06 -4.18
N TYR A 133 -8.76 7.72 -3.03
CA TYR A 133 -7.98 8.91 -2.77
C TYR A 133 -6.96 8.63 -1.67
N VAL A 134 -5.67 8.59 -2.02
CA VAL A 134 -4.61 8.29 -1.05
C VAL A 134 -4.21 9.57 -0.30
N LEU A 135 -3.90 9.39 0.99
CA LEU A 135 -3.45 10.45 1.89
C LEU A 135 -2.17 10.00 2.60
N TRP A 136 -1.03 10.38 2.02
CA TRP A 136 0.27 10.24 2.68
C TRP A 136 0.63 11.50 3.47
N GLY A 137 0.66 11.36 4.80
CA GLY A 137 0.98 12.43 5.74
C GLY A 137 2.49 12.64 5.93
N GLY A 138 3.29 12.63 4.86
CA GLY A 138 4.77 12.59 4.98
C GLY A 138 5.41 13.72 5.79
N ARG A 139 4.75 14.87 5.96
CA ARG A 139 5.22 15.99 6.78
C ARG A 139 4.51 16.11 8.13
N GLU A 140 3.51 15.29 8.41
CA GLU A 140 2.75 15.30 9.67
C GLU A 140 3.56 14.58 10.75
N GLY A 141 4.28 15.31 11.59
CA GLY A 141 5.25 14.70 12.52
C GLY A 141 6.12 15.69 13.26
N ALA A 142 7.26 15.22 13.77
CA ALA A 142 8.21 16.05 14.50
C ALA A 142 9.65 15.52 14.42
N GLU A 143 10.61 16.41 14.67
CA GLU A 143 12.01 16.05 14.99
C GLU A 143 12.28 16.17 16.51
N TYR A 144 11.38 16.81 17.26
CA TYR A 144 11.50 17.06 18.69
C TYR A 144 10.14 16.90 19.37
N ASP A 145 10.06 16.09 20.44
CA ASP A 145 8.78 15.73 21.10
C ASP A 145 7.97 16.94 21.56
N SER A 146 8.63 17.97 22.10
CA SER A 146 7.96 19.17 22.60
C SER A 146 7.42 20.09 21.49
N ALA A 147 7.78 19.87 20.23
CA ALA A 147 7.37 20.70 19.11
C ALA A 147 5.94 20.36 18.61
N LYS A 148 5.37 19.22 19.01
CA LYS A 148 4.06 18.76 18.54
C LYS A 148 3.23 18.19 19.69
N ASP A 149 2.10 18.83 20.00
CA ASP A 149 1.06 18.16 20.81
C ASP A 149 0.36 17.12 19.93
N VAL A 150 0.74 15.85 20.11
CA VAL A 150 0.23 14.73 19.31
C VAL A 150 -1.29 14.59 19.43
N ARG A 151 -1.88 14.86 20.60
CA ARG A 151 -3.35 14.77 20.77
C ARG A 151 -4.04 15.85 19.94
N ALA A 152 -3.53 17.08 20.02
CA ALA A 152 -4.04 18.17 19.20
C ALA A 152 -3.85 17.89 17.71
N ALA A 153 -2.71 17.32 17.30
CA ALA A 153 -2.44 16.94 15.91
C ALA A 153 -3.44 15.89 15.39
N LEU A 154 -3.68 14.81 16.16
CA LEU A 154 -4.67 13.78 15.81
C LEU A 154 -6.09 14.34 15.72
N ASP A 155 -6.45 15.28 16.61
CA ASP A 155 -7.74 15.98 16.52
C ASP A 155 -7.88 16.79 15.21
N ARG A 156 -6.82 17.46 14.74
CA ARG A 156 -6.84 18.21 13.46
C ARG A 156 -6.87 17.28 12.25
N TYR A 157 -6.17 16.15 12.36
CA TYR A 157 -6.17 15.13 11.31
C TYR A 157 -7.59 14.54 11.16
N ARG A 158 -8.25 14.22 12.28
CA ARG A 158 -9.64 13.75 12.30
C ARG A 158 -10.62 14.79 11.76
N GLU A 159 -10.50 16.05 12.21
CA GLU A 159 -11.31 17.17 11.69
C GLU A 159 -11.22 17.26 10.16
N SER A 160 -10.02 17.13 9.61
CA SER A 160 -9.79 17.18 8.16
C SER A 160 -10.44 16.00 7.43
N LEU A 161 -10.28 14.77 7.93
CA LEU A 161 -10.88 13.58 7.30
C LEU A 161 -12.40 13.54 7.43
N ASN A 162 -12.97 13.98 8.55
CA ASN A 162 -14.43 14.09 8.70
C ASN A 162 -14.99 15.07 7.65
N LEU A 163 -14.34 16.23 7.47
CA LEU A 163 -14.75 17.17 6.42
C LEU A 163 -14.61 16.59 5.01
N LEU A 164 -13.53 15.88 4.72
CA LEU A 164 -13.32 15.27 3.40
C LEU A 164 -14.35 14.17 3.10
N THR A 165 -14.68 13.35 4.10
CA THR A 165 -15.72 12.31 3.98
C THR A 165 -17.12 12.90 3.86
N GLU A 166 -17.45 13.95 4.60
CA GLU A 166 -18.69 14.73 4.42
C GLU A 166 -18.77 15.29 2.99
N PHE A 167 -17.68 15.91 2.50
CA PHE A 167 -17.62 16.49 1.17
C PHE A 167 -17.90 15.47 0.04
N VAL A 168 -17.26 14.29 0.06
CA VAL A 168 -17.51 13.29 -0.99
C VAL A 168 -18.93 12.72 -0.93
N ARG A 169 -19.53 12.63 0.27
CA ARG A 169 -20.92 12.20 0.46
C ARG A 169 -21.90 13.23 -0.10
N ASP A 170 -21.71 14.51 0.23
CA ASP A 170 -22.56 15.61 -0.25
C ASP A 170 -22.49 15.77 -1.76
N ARG A 171 -21.31 15.55 -2.34
CA ARG A 171 -21.10 15.58 -3.80
C ARG A 171 -21.58 14.32 -4.51
N GLY A 172 -21.84 13.24 -3.78
CA GLY A 172 -22.19 11.94 -4.36
C GLY A 172 -21.06 11.30 -5.16
N TYR A 173 -19.80 11.55 -4.78
CA TYR A 173 -18.64 10.92 -5.43
C TYR A 173 -18.44 9.48 -4.93
N ASP A 174 -18.19 8.55 -5.87
CA ASP A 174 -17.84 7.15 -5.57
C ASP A 174 -16.34 7.03 -5.21
N LEU A 175 -15.95 7.72 -4.14
CA LEU A 175 -14.57 7.78 -3.64
C LEU A 175 -14.47 7.22 -2.22
N ARG A 176 -13.40 6.47 -1.96
CA ARG A 176 -12.95 6.09 -0.62
C ARG A 176 -11.57 6.67 -0.35
N PHE A 177 -11.25 6.91 0.92
CA PHE A 177 -9.94 7.42 1.34
C PHE A 177 -9.05 6.29 1.86
N ALA A 178 -7.76 6.36 1.56
CA ALA A 178 -6.77 5.40 2.05
C ALA A 178 -5.59 6.14 2.70
N ILE A 179 -5.44 6.01 4.02
CA ILE A 179 -4.31 6.61 4.76
C ILE A 179 -3.07 5.75 4.54
N GLU A 180 -1.96 6.39 4.18
CA GLU A 180 -0.68 5.73 3.98
C GLU A 180 0.23 5.95 5.20
N PRO A 181 0.44 4.91 6.02
CA PRO A 181 1.35 4.99 7.16
C PRO A 181 2.81 4.93 6.71
N LYS A 182 3.67 5.67 7.39
CA LYS A 182 5.12 5.62 7.24
C LYS A 182 5.78 5.96 8.58
N PRO A 183 6.82 5.25 9.05
CA PRO A 183 7.37 5.48 10.38
C PRO A 183 8.15 6.79 10.49
N ASN A 184 8.96 7.10 9.49
CA ASN A 184 9.82 8.29 9.43
C ASN A 184 10.17 8.60 7.97
N GLU A 185 10.93 9.68 7.77
CA GLU A 185 11.36 10.22 6.48
C GLU A 185 10.19 10.78 5.63
N PRO A 186 10.11 12.11 5.45
CA PRO A 186 11.16 13.10 5.75
C PRO A 186 11.14 13.69 7.17
N ARG A 187 10.15 13.39 8.03
CA ARG A 187 10.19 13.79 9.45
C ARG A 187 11.02 12.81 10.27
N GLY A 188 11.50 13.24 11.44
CA GLY A 188 12.13 12.35 12.42
C GLY A 188 11.20 11.20 12.82
N ASP A 189 9.98 11.54 13.25
CA ASP A 189 8.89 10.61 13.50
C ASP A 189 7.61 11.15 12.83
N ILE A 190 6.96 10.32 12.01
CA ILE A 190 5.71 10.64 11.33
C ILE A 190 4.53 10.13 12.18
N LEU A 191 3.45 10.91 12.23
CA LEU A 191 2.20 10.50 12.87
C LEU A 191 1.56 9.33 12.12
N LEU A 192 0.95 8.39 12.85
CA LEU A 192 0.41 7.14 12.30
C LEU A 192 1.51 6.27 11.64
N PRO A 193 2.55 5.86 12.41
CA PRO A 193 3.79 5.34 11.85
C PRO A 193 3.69 3.95 11.20
N THR A 194 2.61 3.20 11.47
CA THR A 194 2.43 1.84 10.93
C THR A 194 0.96 1.57 10.60
N VAL A 195 0.70 0.49 9.86
CA VAL A 195 -0.66 -0.02 9.54
C VAL A 195 -1.56 -0.02 10.77
N GLY A 196 -1.07 -0.56 11.90
CA GLY A 196 -1.86 -0.67 13.13
C GLY A 196 -2.30 0.69 13.69
N HIS A 197 -1.42 1.70 13.66
CA HIS A 197 -1.73 3.04 14.14
C HIS A 197 -2.77 3.73 13.24
N ALA A 198 -2.62 3.61 11.92
CA ALA A 198 -3.58 4.15 10.96
C ALA A 198 -4.96 3.47 11.12
N LEU A 199 -5.01 2.14 11.24
CA LEU A 199 -6.25 1.40 11.49
C LEU A 199 -6.94 1.85 12.78
N ALA A 200 -6.19 1.99 13.89
CA ALA A 200 -6.75 2.45 15.15
C ALA A 200 -7.31 3.87 15.05
N PHE A 201 -6.59 4.79 14.39
CA PHE A 201 -7.06 6.15 14.17
C PHE A 201 -8.34 6.21 13.34
N ILE A 202 -8.46 5.39 12.28
CA ILE A 202 -9.64 5.31 11.42
C ILE A 202 -10.91 4.98 12.22
N THR A 203 -10.81 4.16 13.27
CA THR A 203 -11.98 3.83 14.12
C THR A 203 -12.59 5.04 14.84
N THR A 204 -11.88 6.17 14.88
CA THR A 204 -12.30 7.39 15.58
C THR A 204 -13.01 8.41 14.67
N LEU A 205 -13.11 8.12 13.38
CA LEU A 205 -13.70 9.01 12.37
C LEU A 205 -15.23 8.87 12.32
N GLU A 206 -15.91 9.94 11.89
CA GLU A 206 -17.38 9.94 11.78
C GLU A 206 -17.90 8.99 10.69
N HIS A 207 -17.17 8.92 9.57
CA HIS A 207 -17.45 8.04 8.43
C HIS A 207 -16.31 7.04 8.24
N ALA A 208 -16.00 6.28 9.30
CA ALA A 208 -14.91 5.31 9.29
C ALA A 208 -15.04 4.28 8.16
N GLU A 209 -16.24 3.94 7.71
CA GLU A 209 -16.53 3.05 6.57
C GLU A 209 -15.95 3.55 5.23
N LEU A 210 -15.77 4.86 5.07
CA LEU A 210 -15.20 5.47 3.87
C LEU A 210 -13.67 5.57 3.91
N VAL A 211 -13.04 5.17 5.01
CA VAL A 211 -11.60 5.28 5.20
C VAL A 211 -10.98 3.91 5.49
N GLY A 212 -9.91 3.61 4.75
CA GLY A 212 -9.06 2.44 4.91
C GLY A 212 -7.59 2.83 4.89
N VAL A 213 -6.72 1.86 4.64
CA VAL A 213 -5.26 2.06 4.56
C VAL A 213 -4.74 1.81 3.15
N ASN A 214 -3.64 2.52 2.83
CA ASN A 214 -2.74 2.29 1.70
C ASN A 214 -1.35 1.92 2.25
N PRO A 215 -1.12 0.70 2.73
CA PRO A 215 0.16 0.31 3.27
C PRO A 215 1.18 0.06 2.15
N GLU A 216 2.43 0.43 2.41
CA GLU A 216 3.55 0.21 1.50
C GLU A 216 4.57 -0.79 2.08
N VAL A 217 5.08 -1.69 1.21
CA VAL A 217 6.07 -2.71 1.60
C VAL A 217 7.25 -2.10 2.34
N GLY A 218 7.86 -1.04 1.77
CA GLY A 218 9.04 -0.40 2.31
C GLY A 218 8.80 0.22 3.68
N HIS A 219 7.68 0.90 3.86
CA HIS A 219 7.35 1.62 5.10
C HIS A 219 7.29 0.73 6.34
N GLU A 220 6.62 -0.42 6.29
CA GLU A 220 6.59 -1.33 7.45
C GLU A 220 7.97 -2.00 7.65
N GLN A 221 8.70 -2.29 6.56
CA GLN A 221 10.04 -2.87 6.62
C GLN A 221 11.08 -1.87 7.17
N MET A 222 10.89 -0.56 7.01
CA MET A 222 11.68 0.48 7.68
C MET A 222 11.52 0.45 9.20
N ALA A 223 10.42 -0.09 9.72
CA ALA A 223 10.21 -0.33 11.15
C ALA A 223 10.62 -1.75 11.60
N GLY A 224 11.17 -2.57 10.70
CA GLY A 224 11.51 -3.97 10.97
C GLY A 224 10.29 -4.88 11.14
N LEU A 225 9.11 -4.45 10.67
CA LEU A 225 7.87 -5.21 10.77
C LEU A 225 7.69 -6.17 9.59
N ASN A 226 6.91 -7.23 9.82
CA ASN A 226 6.52 -8.16 8.78
C ASN A 226 5.32 -7.59 8.00
N PHE A 227 5.56 -7.16 6.76
CA PHE A 227 4.55 -6.53 5.93
C PHE A 227 3.36 -7.46 5.63
N ALA A 228 3.61 -8.71 5.22
CA ALA A 228 2.54 -9.69 4.96
C ALA A 228 1.59 -9.89 6.18
N HIS A 229 2.11 -9.85 7.41
CA HIS A 229 1.27 -9.92 8.61
C HIS A 229 0.42 -8.65 8.80
N GLY A 230 1.00 -7.46 8.58
CA GLY A 230 0.25 -6.20 8.63
C GLY A 230 -0.87 -6.15 7.59
N ILE A 231 -0.61 -6.66 6.37
CA ILE A 231 -1.61 -6.80 5.31
C ILE A 231 -2.71 -7.78 5.70
N ALA A 232 -2.38 -8.93 6.31
CA ALA A 232 -3.37 -9.87 6.80
C ALA A 232 -4.31 -9.24 7.85
N GLN A 233 -3.78 -8.39 8.75
CA GLN A 233 -4.59 -7.63 9.69
C GLN A 233 -5.50 -6.60 9.00
N ALA A 234 -4.99 -5.87 8.01
CA ALA A 234 -5.79 -4.90 7.26
C ALA A 234 -6.92 -5.57 6.47
N LEU A 235 -6.67 -6.75 5.88
CA LEU A 235 -7.67 -7.59 5.24
C LEU A 235 -8.71 -8.09 6.25
N TRP A 236 -8.27 -8.55 7.42
CA TRP A 236 -9.16 -9.01 8.49
C TRP A 236 -10.13 -7.91 8.97
N GLN A 237 -9.70 -6.64 8.99
CA GLN A 237 -10.57 -5.51 9.31
C GLN A 237 -11.41 -5.00 8.12
N GLY A 238 -11.23 -5.54 6.91
CA GLY A 238 -11.88 -5.03 5.70
C GLY A 238 -11.42 -3.61 5.33
N LYS A 239 -10.17 -3.27 5.65
CA LYS A 239 -9.62 -1.90 5.53
C LYS A 239 -8.47 -1.76 4.53
N LEU A 240 -8.05 -2.82 3.86
CA LEU A 240 -7.06 -2.72 2.76
C LEU A 240 -7.73 -2.14 1.50
N PHE A 241 -7.75 -0.81 1.39
CA PHE A 241 -8.43 -0.11 0.30
C PHE A 241 -7.54 0.12 -0.93
N HIS A 242 -6.22 0.17 -0.70
CA HIS A 242 -5.18 0.22 -1.71
C HIS A 242 -3.92 -0.43 -1.15
N ILE A 243 -2.89 -0.64 -1.97
CA ILE A 243 -1.60 -1.17 -1.52
C ILE A 243 -0.49 -0.67 -2.44
N ASP A 244 0.65 -0.31 -1.85
CA ASP A 244 1.85 0.10 -2.59
C ASP A 244 2.95 -0.97 -2.48
N LEU A 245 3.45 -1.39 -3.63
CA LEU A 245 4.37 -2.50 -3.81
C LEU A 245 5.75 -2.00 -4.25
N ASN A 246 6.74 -2.22 -3.40
CA ASN A 246 8.15 -1.94 -3.69
C ASN A 246 9.08 -2.88 -2.92
N GLY A 247 10.35 -2.52 -2.78
CA GLY A 247 11.34 -3.29 -2.04
C GLY A 247 12.19 -2.43 -1.11
N GLN A 248 12.44 -2.96 0.08
CA GLN A 248 13.30 -2.33 1.09
C GLN A 248 14.24 -3.38 1.69
N ARG A 249 15.43 -2.95 2.14
CA ARG A 249 16.38 -3.82 2.86
C ARG A 249 16.48 -3.40 4.33
N GLY A 250 15.41 -3.65 5.08
CA GLY A 250 15.32 -3.43 6.53
C GLY A 250 15.30 -1.96 6.95
N VAL A 251 15.74 -1.70 8.18
CA VAL A 251 15.70 -0.38 8.82
C VAL A 251 16.81 0.53 8.29
N LYS A 252 16.46 1.45 7.38
CA LYS A 252 17.31 2.50 6.79
C LYS A 252 16.40 3.52 6.07
N TYR A 253 17.01 4.45 5.33
CA TYR A 253 16.28 5.33 4.41
C TYR A 253 15.38 4.52 3.46
N ASP A 254 14.31 5.14 3.02
CA ASP A 254 13.37 4.54 2.09
C ASP A 254 14.02 4.35 0.72
N GLN A 255 14.18 3.10 0.31
CA GLN A 255 14.94 2.77 -0.90
C GLN A 255 14.09 2.76 -2.17
N ASP A 256 12.78 2.56 -2.05
CA ASP A 256 11.86 2.46 -3.18
C ASP A 256 12.31 1.47 -4.27
N LEU A 257 12.86 0.30 -3.91
CA LEU A 257 13.33 -0.65 -4.93
C LEU A 257 12.15 -1.27 -5.69
N VAL A 258 12.44 -1.86 -6.85
CA VAL A 258 11.48 -2.74 -7.54
C VAL A 258 10.92 -3.79 -6.56
N PHE A 259 9.62 -4.06 -6.67
CA PHE A 259 8.93 -5.08 -5.86
C PHE A 259 9.67 -6.42 -5.90
N GLY A 260 9.93 -6.98 -4.72
CA GLY A 260 10.67 -8.23 -4.53
C GLY A 260 12.20 -8.11 -4.56
N HIS A 261 12.79 -6.94 -4.84
CA HIS A 261 14.25 -6.73 -4.82
C HIS A 261 14.80 -6.37 -3.41
N GLY A 262 13.90 -6.32 -2.41
CA GLY A 262 14.19 -6.20 -0.98
C GLY A 262 14.12 -7.57 -0.27
N ASP A 263 13.16 -7.73 0.64
CA ASP A 263 12.83 -9.02 1.26
C ASP A 263 11.98 -9.89 0.32
N LEU A 264 12.65 -10.78 -0.42
CA LEU A 264 12.02 -11.66 -1.40
C LEU A 264 11.09 -12.72 -0.78
N MET A 265 11.42 -13.23 0.41
CA MET A 265 10.58 -14.24 1.08
C MET A 265 9.28 -13.61 1.57
N ASN A 266 9.32 -12.39 2.11
CA ASN A 266 8.11 -11.68 2.50
C ASN A 266 7.27 -11.29 1.28
N ALA A 267 7.89 -10.84 0.18
CA ALA A 267 7.21 -10.58 -1.09
C ALA A 267 6.49 -11.82 -1.64
N PHE A 268 7.12 -13.00 -1.57
CA PHE A 268 6.49 -14.27 -1.93
C PHE A 268 5.24 -14.55 -1.07
N SER A 269 5.37 -14.43 0.27
CA SER A 269 4.25 -14.63 1.19
C SER A 269 3.11 -13.62 1.01
N LEU A 270 3.45 -12.39 0.62
CA LEU A 270 2.47 -11.35 0.33
C LEU A 270 1.66 -11.70 -0.93
N VAL A 271 2.32 -12.12 -2.01
CA VAL A 271 1.62 -12.50 -3.23
C VAL A 271 0.74 -13.73 -2.98
N ASP A 272 1.22 -14.71 -2.22
CA ASP A 272 0.38 -15.84 -1.78
C ASP A 272 -0.84 -15.37 -0.98
N LEU A 273 -0.68 -14.45 -0.03
CA LEU A 273 -1.79 -13.88 0.74
C LEU A 273 -2.82 -13.15 -0.16
N LEU A 274 -2.36 -12.28 -1.07
CA LEU A 274 -3.25 -11.48 -1.92
C LEU A 274 -4.02 -12.35 -2.92
N GLU A 275 -3.39 -13.40 -3.45
CA GLU A 275 -3.96 -14.24 -4.52
C GLU A 275 -4.66 -15.50 -4.02
N HIS A 276 -4.32 -15.99 -2.81
CA HIS A 276 -4.81 -17.27 -2.26
C HIS A 276 -5.26 -17.19 -0.80
N GLY A 277 -5.19 -16.03 -0.14
CA GLY A 277 -5.60 -15.84 1.25
C GLY A 277 -7.10 -15.60 1.46
N GLY A 278 -7.89 -15.50 0.40
CA GLY A 278 -9.33 -15.26 0.47
C GLY A 278 -10.12 -16.51 0.89
N PRO A 279 -11.45 -16.36 1.09
CA PRO A 279 -12.35 -17.50 1.26
C PRO A 279 -12.18 -18.52 0.13
N ASP A 280 -12.23 -19.81 0.47
CA ASP A 280 -12.07 -20.94 -0.46
C ASP A 280 -10.75 -20.98 -1.26
N GLY A 281 -9.72 -20.23 -0.85
CA GLY A 281 -8.41 -20.21 -1.50
C GLY A 281 -8.30 -19.31 -2.74
N GLY A 282 -9.28 -18.42 -2.94
CA GLY A 282 -9.26 -17.38 -3.97
C GLY A 282 -8.52 -16.10 -3.56
N PRO A 283 -8.53 -15.06 -4.42
CA PRO A 283 -7.91 -13.77 -4.12
C PRO A 283 -8.52 -13.12 -2.88
N ALA A 284 -7.68 -12.63 -1.97
CA ALA A 284 -8.08 -11.89 -0.78
C ALA A 284 -8.28 -10.39 -1.07
N TYR A 285 -7.68 -9.88 -2.15
CA TYR A 285 -7.67 -8.47 -2.50
C TYR A 285 -7.92 -8.29 -4.01
N ASP A 286 -8.83 -7.38 -4.35
CA ASP A 286 -9.30 -7.14 -5.72
C ASP A 286 -8.89 -5.77 -6.28
N GLY A 287 -8.30 -4.90 -5.46
CA GLY A 287 -7.84 -3.57 -5.89
C GLY A 287 -6.57 -3.58 -6.75
N PRO A 288 -6.07 -2.40 -7.13
CA PRO A 288 -4.85 -2.26 -7.92
C PRO A 288 -3.63 -2.85 -7.21
N ARG A 289 -2.72 -3.43 -7.99
CA ARG A 289 -1.35 -3.77 -7.57
C ARG A 289 -0.48 -2.60 -7.98
N HIS A 290 -0.48 -1.56 -7.16
CA HIS A 290 0.22 -0.32 -7.47
C HIS A 290 1.69 -0.42 -7.07
N PHE A 291 2.59 -0.03 -7.97
CA PHE A 291 4.02 0.00 -7.71
C PHE A 291 4.45 1.43 -7.42
N ASP A 292 4.57 1.79 -6.13
CA ASP A 292 5.23 3.02 -5.70
C ASP A 292 6.71 2.74 -5.45
N TYR A 293 7.52 2.92 -6.49
CA TYR A 293 8.95 2.62 -6.47
C TYR A 293 9.73 3.70 -7.24
N LYS A 294 11.05 3.62 -7.22
CA LYS A 294 11.93 4.51 -7.97
C LYS A 294 12.92 3.71 -8.82
N PRO A 295 13.00 3.95 -10.13
CA PRO A 295 14.12 3.46 -10.93
C PRO A 295 15.44 3.99 -10.36
N SER A 296 16.38 3.09 -10.07
CA SER A 296 17.67 3.46 -9.45
C SER A 296 18.31 4.67 -10.13
N ARG A 297 18.94 5.54 -9.34
CA ARG A 297 19.57 6.78 -9.83
C ARG A 297 20.60 6.53 -10.94
N THR A 298 21.21 5.35 -10.96
CA THR A 298 22.20 4.89 -11.95
C THR A 298 21.65 4.66 -13.35
N GLU A 299 20.34 4.53 -13.50
CA GLU A 299 19.71 4.16 -14.76
C GLU A 299 19.44 5.37 -15.65
N ASP A 300 19.52 5.16 -16.97
CA ASP A 300 18.93 6.04 -17.98
C ASP A 300 17.44 5.68 -18.21
N LEU A 301 16.80 6.27 -19.23
CA LEU A 301 15.39 5.98 -19.54
C LEU A 301 15.14 4.54 -19.98
N THR A 302 16.15 3.82 -20.50
CA THR A 302 16.00 2.39 -20.82
C THR A 302 15.84 1.61 -19.52
N GLY A 303 16.72 1.85 -18.54
CA GLY A 303 16.64 1.21 -17.23
C GLY A 303 15.38 1.59 -16.44
N VAL A 304 14.81 2.79 -16.65
CA VAL A 304 13.48 3.16 -16.12
C VAL A 304 12.41 2.18 -16.60
N TRP A 305 12.30 1.97 -17.91
CA TRP A 305 11.28 1.07 -18.46
C TRP A 305 11.57 -0.40 -18.14
N ASP A 306 12.83 -0.82 -18.08
CA ASP A 306 13.22 -2.15 -17.62
C ASP A 306 12.77 -2.39 -16.17
N SER A 307 12.94 -1.39 -15.29
CA SER A 307 12.52 -1.49 -13.89
C SER A 307 10.99 -1.48 -13.71
N ALA A 308 10.25 -0.76 -14.56
CA ALA A 308 8.79 -0.82 -14.58
C ALA A 308 8.30 -2.21 -15.01
N ALA A 309 8.91 -2.78 -16.06
CA ALA A 309 8.61 -4.14 -16.49
C ALA A 309 9.00 -5.19 -15.42
N ALA A 310 10.10 -4.96 -14.70
CA ALA A 310 10.58 -5.85 -13.64
C ALA A 310 9.57 -5.98 -12.48
N ASN A 311 8.93 -4.89 -12.07
CA ASN A 311 7.88 -4.92 -11.04
C ASN A 311 6.75 -5.91 -11.39
N MET A 312 6.14 -5.73 -12.57
CA MET A 312 5.06 -6.61 -13.04
C MET A 312 5.54 -8.05 -13.23
N ARG A 313 6.73 -8.24 -13.80
CA ARG A 313 7.31 -9.56 -14.01
C ARG A 313 7.56 -10.28 -12.69
N THR A 314 8.13 -9.61 -11.70
CA THR A 314 8.38 -10.19 -10.37
C THR A 314 7.07 -10.61 -9.73
N TYR A 315 6.03 -9.77 -9.75
CA TYR A 315 4.72 -10.15 -9.21
C TYR A 315 4.16 -11.41 -9.88
N LEU A 316 4.17 -11.47 -11.22
CA LEU A 316 3.65 -12.63 -11.97
C LEU A 316 4.47 -13.90 -11.71
N LEU A 317 5.79 -13.80 -11.59
CA LEU A 317 6.63 -14.94 -11.23
C LEU A 317 6.29 -15.45 -9.83
N LEU A 318 6.19 -14.56 -8.84
CA LEU A 318 5.82 -14.93 -7.47
C LEU A 318 4.41 -15.56 -7.42
N LYS A 319 3.45 -15.01 -8.18
CA LYS A 319 2.09 -15.55 -8.30
C LYS A 319 2.08 -16.96 -8.88
N GLU A 320 2.89 -17.23 -9.90
CA GLU A 320 3.06 -18.58 -10.45
C GLU A 320 3.61 -19.56 -9.39
N ARG A 321 4.62 -19.15 -8.61
CA ARG A 321 5.21 -20.01 -7.56
C ARG A 321 4.25 -20.22 -6.39
N ALA A 322 3.51 -19.19 -5.99
CA ALA A 322 2.52 -19.29 -4.91
C ALA A 322 1.40 -20.27 -5.29
N ARG A 323 0.93 -20.22 -6.54
CA ARG A 323 -0.03 -21.19 -7.07
C ARG A 323 0.51 -22.61 -7.05
N ALA A 324 1.75 -22.82 -7.50
CA ALA A 324 2.40 -24.13 -7.48
C ALA A 324 2.56 -24.67 -6.05
N PHE A 325 3.00 -23.82 -5.13
CA PHE A 325 3.11 -24.11 -3.70
C PHE A 325 1.79 -24.61 -3.12
N ARG A 326 0.67 -23.88 -3.32
CA ARG A 326 -0.65 -24.29 -2.82
C ARG A 326 -1.19 -25.56 -3.51
N ALA A 327 -0.80 -25.81 -4.76
CA ALA A 327 -1.20 -26.99 -5.52
C ALA A 327 -0.38 -28.26 -5.20
N ASP A 328 0.77 -28.16 -4.55
CA ASP A 328 1.62 -29.30 -4.20
C ASP A 328 0.98 -30.17 -3.08
N PRO A 329 0.73 -31.48 -3.33
CA PRO A 329 0.24 -32.40 -2.31
C PRO A 329 1.13 -32.50 -1.06
N GLU A 330 2.47 -32.39 -1.21
CA GLU A 330 3.39 -32.42 -0.07
C GLU A 330 3.27 -31.17 0.79
N VAL A 331 3.04 -30.00 0.17
CA VAL A 331 2.76 -28.76 0.89
C VAL A 331 1.44 -28.86 1.64
N ARG A 332 0.37 -29.38 1.02
CA ARG A 332 -0.91 -29.59 1.71
C ARG A 332 -0.78 -30.55 2.91
N ALA A 333 -0.01 -31.63 2.75
CA ALA A 333 0.27 -32.54 3.86
C ALA A 333 1.08 -31.84 4.98
N ALA A 334 2.05 -31.00 4.62
CA ALA A 334 2.83 -30.23 5.59
C ALA A 334 1.98 -29.17 6.32
N LEU A 335 1.07 -28.46 5.62
CA LEU A 335 0.11 -27.52 6.22
C LEU A 335 -0.82 -28.22 7.22
N SER A 336 -1.35 -29.38 6.84
CA SER A 336 -2.20 -30.20 7.73
C SER A 336 -1.44 -30.69 8.96
N ALA A 337 -0.22 -31.22 8.80
CA ALA A 337 0.61 -31.65 9.92
C ALA A 337 0.93 -30.50 10.90
N ALA A 338 1.15 -29.30 10.35
CA ALA A 338 1.41 -28.07 11.08
C ALA A 338 0.16 -27.48 11.77
N GLY A 339 -1.04 -28.02 11.54
CA GLY A 339 -2.29 -27.53 12.14
C GLY A 339 -2.71 -26.15 11.65
N VAL A 340 -2.27 -25.74 10.44
CA VAL A 340 -2.59 -24.40 9.90
C VAL A 340 -4.10 -24.23 9.68
N ASP A 341 -4.76 -25.27 9.19
CA ASP A 341 -6.21 -25.24 8.96
C ASP A 341 -7.01 -25.41 10.27
N ASP A 342 -6.45 -26.09 11.27
CA ASP A 342 -7.08 -26.25 12.59
C ASP A 342 -7.34 -24.90 13.27
N LEU A 343 -6.48 -23.89 13.01
CA LEU A 343 -6.64 -22.53 13.54
C LEU A 343 -7.91 -21.83 13.05
N ARG A 344 -8.53 -22.30 11.96
CA ARG A 344 -9.81 -21.75 11.46
C ARG A 344 -11.01 -22.23 12.28
N ALA A 345 -10.86 -23.31 13.04
CA ALA A 345 -11.91 -23.78 13.92
C ALA A 345 -12.05 -22.82 15.12
N PRO A 346 -13.29 -22.41 15.48
CA PRO A 346 -13.52 -21.70 16.73
C PRO A 346 -12.99 -22.50 17.91
N THR A 347 -12.38 -21.81 18.88
CA THR A 347 -11.91 -22.44 20.12
C THR A 347 -13.07 -23.00 20.95
N LEU A 348 -14.22 -22.32 20.91
CA LEU A 348 -15.43 -22.72 21.63
C LEU A 348 -16.33 -23.55 20.72
N ASP A 349 -16.94 -24.59 21.30
CA ASP A 349 -18.00 -25.35 20.64
C ASP A 349 -19.24 -24.45 20.39
N ALA A 350 -20.09 -24.86 19.45
CA ALA A 350 -21.27 -24.08 19.09
C ALA A 350 -22.24 -23.94 20.28
N GLY A 351 -22.43 -22.72 20.75
CA GLY A 351 -23.29 -22.41 21.90
C GLY A 351 -22.61 -22.57 23.26
N GLU A 352 -21.33 -22.96 23.29
CA GLU A 352 -20.54 -23.07 24.51
C GLU A 352 -20.26 -21.69 25.12
N GLY A 353 -20.61 -21.52 26.39
CA GLY A 353 -20.25 -20.35 27.18
C GLY A 353 -19.06 -20.60 28.12
N TYR A 354 -18.62 -19.57 28.83
CA TYR A 354 -17.53 -19.70 29.80
C TYR A 354 -17.83 -20.71 30.91
N ALA A 355 -19.11 -20.87 31.29
CA ALA A 355 -19.52 -21.78 32.35
C ALA A 355 -19.38 -23.24 31.91
N ASP A 356 -19.71 -23.53 30.64
CA ASP A 356 -19.56 -24.84 30.03
C ASP A 356 -18.08 -25.20 29.90
N LEU A 357 -17.26 -24.26 29.40
CA LEU A 357 -15.81 -24.47 29.27
C LEU A 357 -15.13 -24.71 30.63
N LEU A 358 -15.55 -24.00 31.69
CA LEU A 358 -15.03 -24.25 33.05
C LEU A 358 -15.46 -25.61 33.62
N ALA A 359 -16.60 -26.13 33.18
CA ALA A 359 -17.13 -27.43 33.57
C ALA A 359 -16.66 -28.56 32.65
N ASP A 360 -15.91 -28.24 31.59
CA ASP A 360 -15.51 -29.19 30.55
C ASP A 360 -14.52 -30.23 31.11
N PRO A 361 -14.89 -31.52 31.14
CA PRO A 361 -14.01 -32.56 31.65
C PRO A 361 -12.74 -32.72 30.78
N ARG A 362 -12.76 -32.32 29.50
CA ARG A 362 -11.57 -32.33 28.62
C ARG A 362 -10.43 -31.51 29.20
N ALA A 363 -10.73 -30.44 29.95
CA ALA A 363 -9.72 -29.59 30.57
C ALA A 363 -8.99 -30.28 31.73
N ALA A 364 -9.70 -31.13 32.49
CA ALA A 364 -9.10 -31.89 33.59
C ALA A 364 -8.24 -33.07 33.08
N ASP A 365 -8.60 -33.62 31.92
CA ASP A 365 -7.90 -34.73 31.27
C ASP A 365 -6.80 -34.27 30.28
N PHE A 366 -6.65 -32.96 30.06
CA PHE A 366 -5.63 -32.41 29.17
C PHE A 366 -4.24 -32.53 29.81
N ASP A 367 -3.35 -33.26 29.15
CA ASP A 367 -1.95 -33.43 29.55
C ASP A 367 -1.08 -32.39 28.81
N PRO A 368 -0.70 -31.26 29.46
CA PRO A 368 0.09 -30.22 28.82
C PRO A 368 1.51 -30.65 28.49
N ASP A 369 2.09 -31.59 29.26
CA ASP A 369 3.45 -32.06 29.04
C ASP A 369 3.49 -32.90 27.77
N ARG A 370 2.58 -33.87 27.64
CA ARG A 370 2.44 -34.66 26.42
C ARG A 370 2.06 -33.81 25.21
N ALA A 371 1.19 -32.80 25.38
CA ALA A 371 0.85 -31.88 24.29
C ALA A 371 2.07 -31.05 23.85
N GLY A 372 2.92 -30.64 24.79
CA GLY A 372 4.16 -29.89 24.55
C GLY A 372 5.22 -30.68 23.77
N GLU A 373 5.16 -32.01 23.77
CA GLU A 373 6.04 -32.87 22.96
C GLU A 373 5.72 -32.83 21.45
N ARG A 374 4.57 -32.26 21.04
CA ARG A 374 4.18 -32.18 19.62
C ARG A 374 5.11 -31.26 18.84
N GLY A 375 5.85 -31.82 17.88
CA GLY A 375 6.53 -31.06 16.84
C GLY A 375 5.56 -30.60 15.73
N TYR A 376 5.57 -29.31 15.41
CA TYR A 376 4.69 -28.73 14.38
C TYR A 376 5.27 -28.79 12.95
N GLY A 377 6.56 -29.08 12.79
CA GLY A 377 7.17 -29.24 11.46
C GLY A 377 7.27 -27.95 10.63
N PHE A 378 7.15 -26.76 11.23
CA PHE A 378 7.17 -25.48 10.51
C PHE A 378 8.41 -25.26 9.64
N VAL A 379 9.59 -25.72 10.07
CA VAL A 379 10.83 -25.63 9.28
C VAL A 379 10.71 -26.38 7.96
N ARG A 380 10.11 -27.58 7.98
CA ARG A 380 9.88 -28.37 6.75
C ARG A 380 8.90 -27.65 5.82
N LEU A 381 7.81 -27.12 6.36
CA LEU A 381 6.84 -26.35 5.58
C LEU A 381 7.49 -25.12 4.93
N ASN A 382 8.30 -24.37 5.68
CA ASN A 382 9.00 -23.20 5.14
C ASN A 382 10.06 -23.58 4.09
N GLN A 383 10.75 -24.70 4.27
CA GLN A 383 11.70 -25.21 3.27
C GLN A 383 10.99 -25.55 1.95
N LEU A 384 9.81 -26.17 2.00
CA LEU A 384 9.01 -26.40 0.79
C LEU A 384 8.61 -25.08 0.11
N ALA A 385 8.21 -24.07 0.88
CA ALA A 385 7.90 -22.74 0.33
C ALA A 385 9.12 -22.12 -0.39
N LEU A 386 10.31 -22.21 0.22
CA LEU A 386 11.55 -21.74 -0.39
C LEU A 386 11.90 -22.52 -1.67
N GLU A 387 11.75 -23.84 -1.68
CA GLU A 387 12.01 -24.66 -2.86
C GLU A 387 11.07 -24.31 -4.03
N HIS A 388 9.79 -24.09 -3.76
CA HIS A 388 8.83 -23.59 -4.75
C HIS A 388 9.24 -22.22 -5.28
N LEU A 389 9.60 -21.29 -4.40
CA LEU A 389 10.07 -19.95 -4.77
C LEU A 389 11.30 -20.01 -5.70
N LEU A 390 12.27 -20.88 -5.39
CA LEU A 390 13.49 -21.08 -6.18
C LEU A 390 13.26 -21.90 -7.47
N GLY A 391 12.06 -22.42 -7.71
CA GLY A 391 11.75 -23.27 -8.86
C GLY A 391 12.42 -24.64 -8.79
N ALA A 392 12.68 -25.14 -7.59
CA ALA A 392 13.24 -26.46 -7.34
C ALA A 392 12.16 -27.57 -7.22
N ARG A 393 10.87 -27.22 -7.38
CA ARG A 393 9.71 -28.11 -7.34
C ARG A 393 8.67 -27.74 -8.38
#